data_AF-A0A2P8GAN9-F1
#
_entry.id   AF-A0A2P8GAN9-F1
#
_cell.length_a   1.000
_cell.length_b   1.000
_cell.length_c   1.000
_cell.angle_alpha   90.00
_cell.angle_beta   90.00
_cell.angle_gamma   90.00
#
_symmetry.space_group_name_H-M   'P 1'
#
loop_
_entity.id
_entity.type
_entity.pdbx_description
1 polymer ?
#
loop_
_entity_poly.entity_id
_entity_poly.type
_entity_poly.pdbx_seq_one_letter_code
_entity_poly.pdbx_strand_id
1 'polypeptide(L)'
;MNTAAYNIASEDFFSGIYSREVLAKVACGEELAKYDYYESVFQHALNLAKGKKIEESVREFEKGEERLSAEKKGSDLNAVLSDCLYPKKAYLYYKLKRMSLARLLTYKSIITNEGLKISRGFNFLVFVQTQQYHNLARIFFAESNVKEGIRLSYRLIWFLLTKESAGVKYLDKIALPVEEEESQLRCAMTYQVLFELLGVLARMKNNVALYLKSLIIFLEELIQHFNVCNEREHTLRNFLIVFSGIDLHDRSRYINAANHFLQTSKDMFPNTERVIKLFY
;
A
#
# COMPACT_ATOMS: atom_id res chain seq x y z
N MET A 1 12.85 -18.54 8.01
CA MET A 1 11.92 -17.41 7.78
C MET A 1 12.74 -16.24 7.26
N ASN A 2 12.40 -15.70 6.08
CA ASN A 2 13.17 -14.61 5.47
C ASN A 2 12.85 -13.28 6.18
N THR A 3 13.80 -12.78 6.96
CA THR A 3 13.68 -11.58 7.79
C THR A 3 13.45 -10.32 6.96
N ALA A 4 13.95 -10.24 5.72
CA ALA A 4 13.77 -9.08 4.85
C ALA A 4 12.31 -8.93 4.38
N ALA A 5 11.66 -10.02 3.98
CA ALA A 5 10.25 -9.99 3.56
C ALA A 5 9.29 -9.75 4.74
N TYR A 6 9.66 -10.22 5.94
CA TYR A 6 8.94 -9.93 7.17
C TYR A 6 9.10 -8.46 7.61
N ASN A 7 10.31 -7.89 7.48
CA ASN A 7 10.61 -6.50 7.84
C ASN A 7 9.97 -5.45 6.90
N ILE A 8 9.65 -5.82 5.65
CA ILE A 8 8.91 -4.95 4.72
C ILE A 8 7.39 -5.08 4.93
N ALA A 9 6.93 -6.25 5.39
CA ALA A 9 5.56 -6.44 5.87
C ALA A 9 5.33 -5.83 7.27
N SER A 10 6.40 -5.63 8.06
CA SER A 10 6.40 -4.84 9.28
C SER A 10 6.57 -3.36 8.97
N GLU A 11 6.09 -2.51 9.86
CA GLU A 11 6.11 -1.04 9.74
C GLU A 11 7.56 -0.46 9.75
N ASP A 12 8.60 -1.30 9.92
CA ASP A 12 9.98 -0.90 10.22
C ASP A 12 10.80 -0.48 8.99
N PHE A 13 10.62 -1.11 7.83
CA PHE A 13 11.38 -0.73 6.62
C PHE A 13 10.92 0.63 6.05
N PHE A 14 9.61 0.85 5.97
CA PHE A 14 9.03 2.12 5.51
C PHE A 14 9.35 3.28 6.45
N SER A 15 9.24 3.06 7.76
CA SER A 15 9.57 4.08 8.77
C SER A 15 11.06 4.42 8.76
N GLY A 16 11.94 3.45 8.53
CA GLY A 16 13.38 3.69 8.37
C GLY A 16 13.72 4.61 7.20
N ILE A 17 13.15 4.36 6.01
CA ILE A 17 13.34 5.21 4.83
C ILE A 17 12.76 6.61 5.07
N TYR A 18 11.56 6.69 5.64
CA TYR A 18 10.89 7.96 5.94
C TYR A 18 11.72 8.83 6.90
N SER A 19 12.20 8.23 8.00
CA SER A 19 13.03 8.93 8.99
C SER A 19 14.37 9.38 8.40
N ARG A 20 15.02 8.56 7.55
CA ARG A 20 16.27 8.92 6.87
C ARG A 20 16.10 10.07 5.89
N GLU A 21 15.04 10.07 5.09
CA GLU A 21 14.94 10.92 3.91
C GLU A 21 14.13 12.21 4.14
N VAL A 22 13.05 12.17 4.93
CA VAL A 22 12.19 13.33 5.22
C VAL A 22 12.62 14.03 6.50
N LEU A 23 12.75 13.33 7.62
CA LEU A 23 13.00 13.98 8.92
C LEU A 23 14.36 14.65 8.96
N ALA A 24 15.39 14.02 8.42
CA ALA A 24 16.74 14.59 8.34
C ALA A 24 16.80 15.94 7.60
N LYS A 25 15.81 16.27 6.74
CA LYS A 25 15.78 17.52 5.97
C LYS A 25 14.77 18.55 6.48
N VAL A 26 13.82 18.15 7.32
CA VAL A 26 12.71 19.01 7.77
C VAL A 26 12.68 19.23 9.27
N ALA A 27 13.50 18.51 10.04
CA ALA A 27 13.51 18.57 11.49
C ALA A 27 14.96 18.51 12.02
N CYS A 28 15.30 19.39 12.95
CA CYS A 28 16.52 19.28 13.75
C CYS A 28 16.24 19.48 15.25
N GLY A 29 17.03 18.83 16.10
CA GLY A 29 16.96 18.98 17.56
C GLY A 29 15.54 18.82 18.12
N GLU A 30 14.95 19.91 18.61
CA GLU A 30 13.60 19.95 19.20
C GLU A 30 12.49 19.54 18.22
N GLU A 31 12.65 19.77 16.91
CA GLU A 31 11.65 19.39 15.90
C GLU A 31 11.57 17.87 15.72
N LEU A 32 12.70 17.16 15.89
CA LEU A 32 12.72 15.69 15.89
C LEU A 32 12.00 15.14 17.12
N ALA A 33 12.25 15.73 18.30
CA ALA A 33 11.55 15.36 19.52
C ALA A 33 10.03 15.60 19.41
N LYS A 34 9.61 16.66 18.69
CA LYS A 34 8.19 16.87 18.36
C LYS A 34 7.66 15.78 17.46
N TYR A 35 8.35 15.44 16.38
CA TYR A 35 7.94 14.35 15.49
C TYR A 35 7.78 13.03 16.26
N ASP A 36 8.79 12.65 17.05
CA ASP A 36 8.76 11.41 17.83
C ASP A 36 7.56 11.35 18.78
N TYR A 37 7.24 12.49 19.40
CA TYR A 37 6.03 12.62 20.22
C TYR A 37 4.76 12.35 19.40
N TYR A 38 4.55 13.05 18.27
CA TYR A 38 3.34 12.91 17.47
C TYR A 38 3.22 11.51 16.85
N GLU A 39 4.33 10.97 16.34
CA GLU A 39 4.36 9.61 15.79
C GLU A 39 3.99 8.59 16.86
N SER A 40 4.56 8.70 18.07
CA SER A 40 4.23 7.84 19.21
C SER A 40 2.76 7.92 19.60
N VAL A 41 2.21 9.13 19.77
CA VAL A 41 0.80 9.33 20.14
C VAL A 41 -0.13 8.77 19.07
N PHE A 42 0.08 9.11 17.79
CA PHE A 42 -0.82 8.65 16.73
C PHE A 42 -0.66 7.17 16.43
N GLN A 43 0.54 6.60 16.57
CA GLN A 43 0.76 5.16 16.46
C GLN A 43 0.09 4.41 17.61
N HIS A 44 0.15 4.94 18.84
CA HIS A 44 -0.59 4.39 19.97
C HIS A 44 -2.11 4.41 19.71
N ALA A 45 -2.64 5.55 19.24
CA ALA A 45 -4.04 5.68 18.87
C ALA A 45 -4.47 4.69 17.76
N LEU A 46 -3.62 4.49 16.75
CA LEU A 46 -3.83 3.47 15.71
C LEU A 46 -3.87 2.06 16.29
N ASN A 47 -2.94 1.72 17.18
CA ASN A 47 -2.88 0.41 17.81
C ASN A 47 -4.12 0.12 18.67
N LEU A 48 -4.64 1.12 19.38
CA LEU A 48 -5.93 1.04 20.08
C LEU A 48 -7.09 0.73 19.10
N ALA A 49 -7.14 1.41 17.95
CA ALA A 49 -8.15 1.13 16.91
C ALA A 49 -8.01 -0.29 16.32
N LYS A 50 -6.78 -0.75 16.04
CA LYS A 50 -6.50 -2.12 15.59
C LYS A 50 -6.96 -3.14 16.64
N GLY A 51 -6.75 -2.84 17.93
CA GLY A 51 -7.18 -3.63 19.09
C GLY A 51 -8.66 -3.51 19.48
N LYS A 52 -9.49 -2.85 18.66
CA LYS A 52 -10.93 -2.61 18.89
C LYS A 52 -11.27 -1.76 20.12
N LYS A 53 -10.30 -1.05 20.70
CA LYS A 53 -10.49 -0.08 21.78
C LYS A 53 -10.83 1.31 21.19
N ILE A 54 -12.01 1.40 20.58
CA ILE A 54 -12.38 2.54 19.72
C ILE A 54 -12.47 3.86 20.49
N GLU A 55 -13.06 3.88 21.68
CA GLU A 55 -13.24 5.10 22.48
C GLU A 55 -11.91 5.63 23.01
N GLU A 56 -11.01 4.76 23.46
CA GLU A 56 -9.64 5.12 23.84
C GLU A 56 -8.87 5.69 22.64
N SER A 57 -8.99 5.06 21.47
CA SER A 57 -8.38 5.55 20.24
C SER A 57 -8.86 6.95 19.86
N VAL A 58 -10.16 7.23 19.96
CA VAL A 58 -10.74 8.56 19.69
C VAL A 58 -10.11 9.61 20.61
N ARG A 59 -10.06 9.35 21.92
CA ARG A 59 -9.49 10.29 22.90
C ARG A 59 -8.01 10.59 22.63
N GLU A 60 -7.22 9.57 22.28
CA GLU A 60 -5.80 9.76 21.96
C GLU A 60 -5.58 10.55 20.67
N PHE A 61 -6.41 10.35 19.63
CA PHE A 61 -6.38 11.20 18.45
C PHE A 61 -6.75 12.65 18.77
N GLU A 62 -7.83 12.87 19.53
CA GLU A 62 -8.29 14.22 19.92
C GLU A 62 -7.20 14.99 20.68
N LYS A 63 -6.54 14.34 21.64
CA LYS A 63 -5.42 14.90 22.40
C LYS A 63 -4.24 15.29 21.50
N GLY A 64 -3.86 14.41 20.58
CA GLY A 64 -2.78 14.69 19.63
C GLY A 64 -3.12 15.82 18.66
N GLU A 65 -4.38 15.89 18.20
CA GLU A 65 -4.87 16.95 17.31
C GLU A 65 -4.96 18.32 17.97
N GLU A 66 -5.37 18.37 19.25
CA GLU A 66 -5.39 19.61 20.03
C GLU A 66 -3.98 20.22 20.07
N ARG A 67 -2.97 19.40 20.36
CA ARG A 67 -1.58 19.87 20.37
C ARG A 67 -1.07 20.23 18.97
N LEU A 68 -1.39 19.41 17.96
CA LEU A 68 -1.01 19.68 16.57
C LEU A 68 -1.59 21.00 16.05
N SER A 69 -2.77 21.40 16.55
CA SER A 69 -3.42 22.67 16.17
C SER A 69 -2.62 23.92 16.57
N ALA A 70 -1.75 23.80 17.57
CA ALA A 70 -0.87 24.87 18.04
C ALA A 70 0.42 24.98 17.20
N GLU A 71 0.73 23.99 16.35
CA GLU A 71 1.90 24.05 15.47
C GLU A 71 1.69 25.03 14.31
N LYS A 72 2.79 25.63 13.83
CA LYS A 72 2.74 26.61 12.74
C LYS A 72 2.23 25.97 11.45
N LYS A 73 1.00 26.32 11.04
CA LYS A 73 0.39 25.83 9.81
C LYS A 73 1.19 26.24 8.57
N GLY A 74 1.25 25.34 7.59
CA GLY A 74 1.87 25.60 6.29
C GLY A 74 3.40 25.49 6.26
N SER A 75 4.05 25.11 7.37
CA SER A 75 5.46 24.69 7.34
C SER A 75 5.59 23.25 6.84
N ASP A 76 6.76 22.89 6.30
CA ASP A 76 7.04 21.50 5.91
C ASP A 76 6.99 20.55 7.12
N LEU A 77 7.48 20.98 8.28
CA LEU A 77 7.34 20.21 9.51
C LEU A 77 5.87 19.95 9.83
N ASN A 78 5.00 20.96 9.75
CA ASN A 78 3.56 20.77 9.97
C ASN A 78 2.93 19.83 8.94
N ALA A 79 3.40 19.85 7.69
CA ALA A 79 2.98 18.91 6.66
C ALA A 79 3.38 17.47 7.02
N VAL A 80 4.62 17.25 7.48
CA VAL A 80 5.10 15.94 7.97
C VAL A 80 4.30 15.45 9.17
N LEU A 81 4.08 16.31 10.18
CA LEU A 81 3.28 15.98 11.35
C LEU A 81 1.82 15.65 10.98
N SER A 82 1.27 16.35 9.99
CA SER A 82 -0.06 16.06 9.46
C SER A 82 -0.10 14.70 8.74
N ASP A 83 0.98 14.33 8.04
CA ASP A 83 1.09 13.02 7.39
C ASP A 83 1.26 11.87 8.39
N CYS A 84 1.79 12.10 9.60
CA CYS A 84 1.72 11.14 10.70
C CYS A 84 0.27 10.87 11.15
N LEU A 85 -0.56 11.92 11.19
CA LEU A 85 -1.94 11.85 11.66
C LEU A 85 -2.89 11.23 10.62
N TYR A 86 -2.89 11.75 9.39
CA TYR A 86 -3.98 11.52 8.45
C TYR A 86 -4.23 10.04 8.11
N PRO A 87 -3.23 9.22 7.74
CA PRO A 87 -3.43 7.80 7.43
C PRO A 87 -3.93 7.02 8.65
N LYS A 88 -3.40 7.33 9.84
CA LYS A 88 -3.73 6.66 11.09
C LYS A 88 -5.17 6.96 11.53
N LYS A 89 -5.59 8.22 11.46
CA LYS A 89 -6.97 8.62 11.75
C LYS A 89 -7.95 8.18 10.65
N ALA A 90 -7.52 8.10 9.39
CA ALA A 90 -8.32 7.50 8.32
C ALA A 90 -8.68 6.04 8.64
N TYR A 91 -7.74 5.27 9.21
CA TYR A 91 -8.00 3.91 9.67
C TYR A 91 -9.06 3.85 10.77
N LEU A 92 -9.00 4.75 11.77
CA LEU A 92 -10.04 4.85 12.79
C LEU A 92 -11.42 5.09 12.14
N TYR A 93 -11.53 6.05 11.22
CA TYR A 93 -12.80 6.32 10.55
C TYR A 93 -13.28 5.17 9.67
N TYR A 94 -12.37 4.44 9.04
CA TYR A 94 -12.68 3.20 8.34
C TYR A 94 -13.30 2.15 9.27
N LYS A 95 -12.74 1.97 10.48
CA LYS A 95 -13.29 1.06 11.50
C LYS A 95 -14.65 1.51 12.02
N LEU A 96 -14.84 2.81 12.19
CA LEU A 96 -16.11 3.43 12.55
C LEU A 96 -17.14 3.44 11.41
N LYS A 97 -16.81 2.87 10.24
CA LYS A 97 -17.65 2.89 9.03
C LYS A 97 -17.99 4.29 8.51
N ARG A 98 -17.20 5.30 8.89
CA ARG A 98 -17.32 6.70 8.41
C ARG A 98 -16.48 6.88 7.14
N MET A 99 -16.89 6.20 6.06
CA MET A 99 -16.06 6.05 4.86
C MET A 99 -15.75 7.37 4.15
N SER A 100 -16.67 8.34 4.14
CA SER A 100 -16.42 9.68 3.60
C SER A 100 -15.28 10.40 4.32
N LEU A 101 -15.22 10.29 5.66
CA LEU A 101 -14.15 10.88 6.46
C LEU A 101 -12.83 10.13 6.30
N ALA A 102 -12.86 8.80 6.23
CA ALA A 102 -11.68 8.00 5.93
C ALA A 102 -11.07 8.43 4.59
N ARG A 103 -11.90 8.53 3.55
CA ARG A 103 -11.49 8.95 2.21
C ARG A 103 -10.93 10.37 2.18
N LEU A 104 -11.58 11.30 2.88
CA LEU A 104 -11.12 12.69 2.99
C LEU A 104 -9.71 12.75 3.58
N LEU A 105 -9.47 12.04 4.69
CA LEU A 105 -8.15 12.02 5.32
C LEU A 105 -7.10 11.33 4.43
N THR A 106 -7.45 10.26 3.75
CA THR A 106 -6.54 9.61 2.79
C THR A 106 -6.16 10.56 1.64
N TYR A 107 -7.12 11.31 1.09
CA TYR A 107 -6.82 12.34 0.08
C TYR A 107 -5.95 13.48 0.62
N LYS A 108 -6.19 13.92 1.87
CA LYS A 108 -5.33 14.92 2.51
C LYS A 108 -3.89 14.45 2.60
N SER A 109 -3.65 13.21 3.03
CA SER A 109 -2.29 12.62 3.04
C SER A 109 -1.66 12.59 1.64
N ILE A 110 -2.40 12.19 0.60
CA ILE A 110 -1.89 12.20 -0.78
C ILE A 110 -1.43 13.60 -1.22
N ILE A 111 -2.26 14.62 -0.95
CA ILE A 111 -1.99 16.02 -1.31
C ILE A 111 -0.81 16.57 -0.50
N THR A 112 -0.75 16.26 0.80
CA THR A 112 0.36 16.64 1.67
C THR A 112 1.69 16.05 1.17
N ASN A 113 1.70 14.76 0.84
CA ASN A 113 2.88 14.10 0.28
C ASN A 113 3.28 14.66 -1.08
N GLU A 114 2.31 15.05 -1.92
CA GLU A 114 2.60 15.72 -3.19
C GLU A 114 3.27 17.08 -2.97
N GLY A 115 2.75 17.88 -2.05
CA GLY A 115 3.32 19.17 -1.69
C GLY A 115 4.77 19.03 -1.23
N LEU A 116 5.04 18.08 -0.33
CA LEU A 116 6.38 17.75 0.16
C LEU A 116 7.32 17.26 -0.95
N LYS A 117 6.82 16.44 -1.88
CA LYS A 117 7.59 15.95 -3.04
C LYS A 117 8.01 17.12 -3.94
N ILE A 118 7.09 18.03 -4.25
CA ILE A 118 7.37 19.19 -5.12
C ILE A 118 8.29 20.20 -4.42
N SER A 119 8.03 20.54 -3.16
CA SER A 119 8.78 21.60 -2.48
C SER A 119 10.20 21.21 -2.11
N ARG A 120 10.46 19.92 -1.85
CA ARG A 120 11.75 19.43 -1.32
C ARG A 120 12.41 18.32 -2.14
N GLY A 121 11.78 17.85 -3.21
CA GLY A 121 12.32 16.77 -4.05
C GLY A 121 12.29 15.39 -3.39
N PHE A 122 11.35 15.14 -2.47
CA PHE A 122 11.23 13.85 -1.77
C PHE A 122 10.58 12.77 -2.64
N ASN A 123 11.31 12.28 -3.65
CA ASN A 123 10.76 11.32 -4.63
C ASN A 123 10.28 10.00 -4.01
N PHE A 124 10.82 9.58 -2.85
CA PHE A 124 10.39 8.36 -2.18
C PHE A 124 8.94 8.42 -1.66
N LEU A 125 8.38 9.62 -1.45
CA LEU A 125 6.99 9.80 -1.03
C LEU A 125 5.98 9.21 -2.02
N VAL A 126 6.42 8.91 -3.25
CA VAL A 126 5.62 8.15 -4.23
C VAL A 126 5.14 6.80 -3.67
N PHE A 127 5.93 6.13 -2.82
CA PHE A 127 5.52 4.88 -2.19
C PHE A 127 4.53 5.11 -1.05
N VAL A 128 4.69 6.20 -0.29
CA VAL A 128 3.70 6.62 0.73
C VAL A 128 2.36 6.95 0.04
N GLN A 129 2.38 7.70 -1.06
CA GLN A 129 1.20 8.00 -1.88
C GLN A 129 0.57 6.73 -2.44
N THR A 130 1.37 5.78 -2.95
CA THR A 130 0.88 4.48 -3.42
C THR A 130 0.15 3.72 -2.30
N GLN A 131 0.68 3.75 -1.06
CA GLN A 131 0.04 3.11 0.08
C GLN A 131 -1.30 3.76 0.43
N GLN A 132 -1.40 5.08 0.29
CA GLN A 132 -2.67 5.80 0.47
C GLN A 132 -3.68 5.47 -0.63
N TYR A 133 -3.25 5.35 -1.88
CA TYR A 133 -4.13 4.88 -2.95
C TYR A 133 -4.59 3.44 -2.74
N HIS A 134 -3.73 2.56 -2.23
CA HIS A 134 -4.15 1.22 -1.81
C HIS A 134 -5.20 1.28 -0.69
N ASN A 135 -5.05 2.17 0.29
CA ASN A 135 -6.07 2.40 1.31
C ASN A 135 -7.39 2.94 0.73
N LEU A 136 -7.36 3.79 -0.30
CA LEU A 136 -8.57 4.21 -1.04
C LEU A 136 -9.26 3.02 -1.72
N ALA A 137 -8.50 2.10 -2.33
CA ALA A 137 -9.08 0.89 -2.93
C ALA A 137 -9.81 0.04 -1.87
N ARG A 138 -9.23 -0.12 -0.68
CA ARG A 138 -9.88 -0.79 0.46
C ARG A 138 -11.18 -0.11 0.90
N ILE A 139 -11.19 1.22 0.93
CA ILE A 139 -12.40 2.00 1.23
C ILE A 139 -13.47 1.73 0.16
N PHE A 140 -13.12 1.75 -1.14
CA PHE A 140 -14.07 1.43 -2.21
C PHE A 140 -14.64 0.01 -2.09
N PHE A 141 -13.80 -0.99 -1.78
CA PHE A 141 -14.28 -2.35 -1.53
C PHE A 141 -15.24 -2.41 -0.34
N ALA A 142 -14.96 -1.69 0.76
CA ALA A 142 -15.82 -1.65 1.92
C ALA A 142 -17.16 -0.91 1.69
N GLU A 143 -17.19 0.03 0.74
CA GLU A 143 -18.39 0.73 0.26
C GLU A 143 -19.16 -0.06 -0.81
N SER A 144 -18.77 -1.30 -1.10
CA SER A 144 -19.31 -2.11 -2.22
C SER A 144 -19.13 -1.49 -3.61
N ASN A 145 -18.26 -0.48 -3.75
CA ASN A 145 -17.86 0.08 -5.03
C ASN A 145 -16.72 -0.73 -5.66
N VAL A 146 -17.02 -2.00 -5.95
CA VAL A 146 -16.02 -3.00 -6.36
C VAL A 146 -15.30 -2.60 -7.64
N LYS A 147 -16.02 -2.04 -8.62
CA LYS A 147 -15.44 -1.61 -9.90
C LYS A 147 -14.33 -0.58 -9.71
N GLU A 148 -14.55 0.41 -8.84
CA GLU A 148 -13.55 1.45 -8.57
C GLU A 148 -12.36 0.93 -7.77
N GLY A 149 -12.60 0.02 -6.82
CA GLY A 149 -11.53 -0.68 -6.10
C GLY A 149 -10.63 -1.48 -7.05
N ILE A 150 -11.22 -2.30 -7.93
CA ILE A 150 -10.47 -3.10 -8.93
C ILE A 150 -9.69 -2.18 -9.87
N ARG A 151 -10.34 -1.15 -10.42
CA ARG A 151 -9.71 -0.20 -11.34
C ARG A 151 -8.51 0.49 -10.71
N LEU A 152 -8.62 0.92 -9.46
CA LEU A 152 -7.52 1.54 -8.75
C LEU A 152 -6.39 0.52 -8.49
N SER A 153 -6.72 -0.70 -8.06
CA SER A 153 -5.73 -1.77 -7.87
C SER A 153 -4.93 -2.08 -9.14
N TYR A 154 -5.57 -2.20 -10.30
CA TYR A 154 -4.86 -2.41 -11.57
C TYR A 154 -3.91 -1.27 -11.91
N ARG A 155 -4.36 -0.03 -11.74
CA ARG A 155 -3.52 1.14 -12.00
C ARG A 155 -2.29 1.20 -11.08
N LEU A 156 -2.47 0.84 -9.81
CA LEU A 156 -1.34 0.78 -8.86
C LEU A 156 -0.37 -0.34 -9.21
N ILE A 157 -0.86 -1.53 -9.55
CA ILE A 157 -0.01 -2.66 -9.96
C ILE A 157 0.74 -2.32 -11.25
N TRP A 158 0.06 -1.73 -12.24
CA TRP A 158 0.70 -1.24 -13.46
C TRP A 158 1.82 -0.25 -13.17
N PHE A 159 1.50 0.80 -12.42
CA PHE A 159 2.47 1.84 -12.03
C PHE A 159 3.67 1.24 -11.30
N LEU A 160 3.44 0.34 -10.35
CA LEU A 160 4.50 -0.27 -9.56
C LEU A 160 5.46 -1.14 -10.38
N LEU A 161 4.97 -1.85 -11.41
CA LEU A 161 5.81 -2.77 -12.19
C LEU A 161 6.41 -2.13 -13.45
N THR A 162 5.67 -1.26 -14.13
CA THR A 162 6.12 -0.60 -15.38
C THR A 162 6.82 0.74 -15.13
N LYS A 163 6.60 1.36 -13.95
CA LYS A 163 7.00 2.74 -13.62
C LYS A 163 6.28 3.81 -14.48
N GLU A 164 5.30 3.42 -15.29
CA GLU A 164 4.57 4.32 -16.16
C GLU A 164 3.31 4.86 -15.47
N SER A 165 2.94 6.10 -15.80
CA SER A 165 1.71 6.71 -15.27
C SER A 165 0.48 5.92 -15.75
N ALA A 166 -0.28 5.38 -14.81
CA ALA A 166 -1.53 4.68 -15.07
C ALA A 166 -2.77 5.59 -14.93
N GLY A 167 -2.59 6.91 -15.11
CA GLY A 167 -3.66 7.90 -14.94
C GLY A 167 -4.16 8.02 -13.49
N VAL A 168 -3.29 7.79 -12.52
CA VAL A 168 -3.53 8.07 -11.10
C VAL A 168 -2.89 9.41 -10.77
N LYS A 169 -3.72 10.36 -10.31
CA LYS A 169 -3.27 11.73 -10.01
C LYS A 169 -2.10 11.70 -9.02
N TYR A 170 -1.09 12.55 -9.21
CA TYR A 170 0.04 12.69 -8.28
C TYR A 170 0.98 11.45 -8.21
N LEU A 171 0.79 10.44 -9.08
CA LEU A 171 1.71 9.31 -9.26
C LEU A 171 2.35 9.38 -10.65
N ASP A 172 3.41 10.18 -10.77
CA ASP A 172 3.94 10.56 -12.09
C ASP A 172 5.32 9.97 -12.39
N LYS A 173 6.11 9.59 -11.36
CA LYS A 173 7.41 8.94 -11.54
C LYS A 173 7.87 8.20 -10.29
N ILE A 174 8.40 7.00 -10.47
CA ILE A 174 9.23 6.33 -9.46
C ILE A 174 10.70 6.66 -9.78
N ALA A 175 11.39 7.31 -8.85
CA ALA A 175 12.80 7.64 -8.97
C ALA A 175 13.46 7.63 -7.60
N LEU A 176 13.88 6.45 -7.14
CA LEU A 176 14.72 6.35 -5.95
C LEU A 176 16.20 6.34 -6.30
N PRO A 177 17.06 6.86 -5.39
CA PRO A 177 18.50 6.84 -5.58
C PRO A 177 19.10 5.42 -5.47
N VAL A 178 18.43 4.50 -4.79
CA VAL A 178 18.90 3.12 -4.58
C VAL A 178 17.95 2.15 -5.30
N GLU A 179 18.43 1.59 -6.42
CA GLU A 179 17.63 0.68 -7.27
C GLU A 179 17.15 -0.57 -6.52
N GLU A 180 17.98 -1.09 -5.62
CA GLU A 180 17.61 -2.25 -4.82
C GLU A 180 16.43 -1.92 -3.89
N GLU A 181 16.51 -0.86 -3.09
CA GLU A 181 15.43 -0.38 -2.22
C GLU A 181 14.13 -0.17 -3.01
N GLU A 182 14.23 0.44 -4.20
CA GLU A 182 13.10 0.66 -5.10
C GLU A 182 12.44 -0.65 -5.54
N SER A 183 13.24 -1.62 -6.00
CA SER A 183 12.76 -2.93 -6.38
C SER A 183 12.08 -3.64 -5.21
N GLN A 184 12.63 -3.55 -4.00
CA GLN A 184 12.04 -4.18 -2.81
C GLN A 184 10.64 -3.59 -2.53
N LEU A 185 10.51 -2.26 -2.52
CA LEU A 185 9.25 -1.56 -2.28
C LEU A 185 8.22 -1.86 -3.36
N ARG A 186 8.61 -1.77 -4.64
CA ARG A 186 7.75 -2.08 -5.78
C ARG A 186 7.17 -3.48 -5.67
N CYS A 187 8.02 -4.47 -5.41
CA CYS A 187 7.58 -5.86 -5.29
C CYS A 187 6.62 -6.06 -4.12
N ALA A 188 6.99 -5.59 -2.93
CA ALA A 188 6.18 -5.78 -1.72
C ALA A 188 4.81 -5.11 -1.83
N MET A 189 4.76 -3.87 -2.34
CA MET A 189 3.49 -3.17 -2.52
C MET A 189 2.62 -3.83 -3.60
N THR A 190 3.23 -4.36 -4.66
CA THR A 190 2.50 -5.11 -5.69
C THR A 190 1.83 -6.35 -5.07
N TYR A 191 2.57 -7.13 -4.28
CA TYR A 191 2.01 -8.26 -3.55
C TYR A 191 0.85 -7.84 -2.64
N GLN A 192 1.01 -6.77 -1.86
CA GLN A 192 -0.04 -6.29 -0.97
C GLN A 192 -1.33 -5.90 -1.72
N VAL A 193 -1.22 -5.12 -2.80
CA VAL A 193 -2.37 -4.68 -3.60
C VAL A 193 -3.04 -5.88 -4.28
N LEU A 194 -2.24 -6.78 -4.86
CA LEU A 194 -2.76 -7.95 -5.56
C LEU A 194 -3.40 -8.96 -4.59
N PHE A 195 -2.83 -9.18 -3.41
CA PHE A 195 -3.41 -10.08 -2.41
C PHE A 195 -4.77 -9.60 -1.92
N GLU A 196 -4.91 -8.30 -1.67
CA GLU A 196 -6.19 -7.70 -1.30
C GLU A 196 -7.21 -7.89 -2.44
N LEU A 197 -6.82 -7.59 -3.68
CA LEU A 197 -7.65 -7.75 -4.86
C LEU A 197 -8.12 -9.21 -5.04
N LEU A 198 -7.19 -10.16 -5.02
CA LEU A 198 -7.49 -11.60 -5.12
C LEU A 198 -8.40 -12.06 -3.98
N GLY A 199 -8.15 -11.60 -2.76
CA GLY A 199 -8.99 -11.89 -1.60
C GLY A 199 -10.41 -11.34 -1.75
N VAL A 200 -10.58 -10.16 -2.35
CA VAL A 200 -11.90 -9.61 -2.68
C VAL A 200 -12.57 -10.48 -3.74
N LEU A 201 -11.91 -10.75 -4.87
CA LEU A 201 -12.45 -11.55 -5.97
C LEU A 201 -12.90 -12.95 -5.50
N ALA A 202 -12.10 -13.63 -4.68
CA ALA A 202 -12.42 -14.94 -4.14
C ALA A 202 -13.67 -14.96 -3.24
N ARG A 203 -14.03 -13.82 -2.63
CA ARG A 203 -15.24 -13.70 -1.79
C ARG A 203 -16.46 -13.18 -2.55
N MET A 204 -16.32 -12.79 -3.82
CA MET A 204 -17.43 -12.27 -4.61
C MET A 204 -18.42 -13.38 -4.96
N LYS A 205 -19.70 -13.14 -4.67
CA LYS A 205 -20.80 -14.07 -5.03
C LYS A 205 -21.30 -13.87 -6.45
N ASN A 206 -21.25 -12.64 -6.96
CA ASN A 206 -21.79 -12.25 -8.26
C ASN A 206 -20.67 -11.68 -9.14
N ASN A 207 -20.78 -11.86 -10.46
CA ASN A 207 -19.87 -11.30 -11.48
C ASN A 207 -18.39 -11.70 -11.34
N VAL A 208 -18.06 -12.69 -10.50
CA VAL A 208 -16.68 -13.13 -10.27
C VAL A 208 -15.99 -13.58 -11.56
N ALA A 209 -16.72 -14.27 -12.45
CA ALA A 209 -16.20 -14.70 -13.75
C ALA A 209 -15.79 -13.53 -14.65
N LEU A 210 -16.59 -12.46 -14.66
CA LEU A 210 -16.30 -11.25 -15.43
C LEU A 210 -15.00 -10.58 -14.93
N TYR A 211 -14.89 -10.40 -13.61
CA TYR A 211 -13.73 -9.73 -13.03
C TYR A 211 -12.46 -10.58 -13.03
N LEU A 212 -12.57 -11.90 -12.90
CA LEU A 212 -11.43 -12.81 -13.08
C LEU A 212 -10.94 -12.80 -14.52
N LYS A 213 -11.85 -12.83 -15.51
CA LYS A 213 -11.46 -12.68 -16.92
C LYS A 213 -10.75 -11.34 -17.16
N SER A 214 -11.26 -10.25 -16.59
CA SER A 214 -10.60 -8.95 -16.66
C SER A 214 -9.22 -8.95 -16.00
N LEU A 215 -9.04 -9.66 -14.88
CA LEU A 215 -7.76 -9.79 -14.20
C LEU A 215 -6.76 -10.54 -15.08
N ILE A 216 -7.17 -11.64 -15.69
CA ILE A 216 -6.30 -12.45 -16.55
C ILE A 216 -5.78 -11.60 -17.72
N ILE A 217 -6.67 -10.91 -18.43
CA ILE A 217 -6.28 -10.01 -19.54
C ILE A 217 -5.31 -8.94 -19.07
N PHE A 218 -5.59 -8.31 -17.92
CA PHE A 218 -4.70 -7.30 -17.33
C PHE A 218 -3.32 -7.89 -16.98
N LEU A 219 -3.27 -9.09 -16.38
CA LEU A 219 -2.00 -9.73 -16.01
C LEU A 219 -1.20 -10.13 -17.25
N GLU A 220 -1.84 -10.68 -18.28
CA GLU A 220 -1.18 -11.03 -19.54
C GLU A 220 -0.52 -9.80 -20.19
N GLU A 221 -1.23 -8.67 -20.23
CA GLU A 221 -0.69 -7.40 -20.74
C GLU A 221 0.45 -6.87 -19.85
N LEU A 222 0.25 -6.85 -18.54
CA LEU A 222 1.23 -6.38 -17.56
C LEU A 222 2.55 -7.17 -17.63
N ILE A 223 2.48 -8.49 -17.76
CA ILE A 223 3.65 -9.38 -17.81
C ILE A 223 4.52 -9.10 -19.04
N GLN A 224 3.94 -8.60 -20.13
CA GLN A 224 4.69 -8.19 -21.33
C GLN A 224 5.45 -6.87 -21.12
N HIS A 225 4.92 -5.98 -20.29
CA HIS A 225 5.53 -4.67 -19.99
C HIS A 225 6.44 -4.68 -18.75
N PHE A 226 6.36 -5.72 -17.92
CA PHE A 226 7.18 -5.85 -16.73
C PHE A 226 8.61 -6.30 -17.08
N ASN A 227 9.53 -5.34 -17.15
CA ASN A 227 10.95 -5.60 -17.29
C ASN A 227 11.56 -6.01 -15.93
N VAL A 228 12.06 -7.24 -15.86
CA VAL A 228 12.62 -7.85 -14.63
C VAL A 228 14.11 -7.55 -14.54
N CYS A 229 14.54 -6.96 -13.43
CA CYS A 229 15.94 -6.58 -13.22
C CYS A 229 16.67 -7.44 -12.17
N ASN A 230 15.97 -8.25 -11.38
CA ASN A 230 16.55 -9.06 -10.30
C ASN A 230 15.68 -10.28 -9.95
N GLU A 231 16.23 -11.17 -9.12
CA GLU A 231 15.58 -12.42 -8.69
C GLU A 231 14.23 -12.21 -7.98
N ARG A 232 14.07 -11.14 -7.20
CA ARG A 232 12.80 -10.86 -6.50
C ARG A 232 11.70 -10.49 -7.50
N GLU A 233 12.03 -9.65 -8.47
CA GLU A 233 11.13 -9.29 -9.57
C GLU A 233 10.84 -10.51 -10.46
N HIS A 234 11.81 -11.41 -10.65
CA HIS A 234 11.60 -12.68 -11.36
C HIS A 234 10.59 -13.57 -10.64
N THR A 235 10.75 -13.76 -9.32
CA THR A 235 9.79 -14.50 -8.48
C THR A 235 8.40 -13.87 -8.53
N LEU A 236 8.29 -12.53 -8.47
CA LEU A 236 7.02 -11.84 -8.63
C LEU A 236 6.40 -12.06 -10.00
N ARG A 237 7.18 -11.99 -11.09
CA ARG A 237 6.68 -12.27 -12.44
C ARG A 237 6.13 -13.70 -12.55
N ASN A 238 6.86 -14.68 -12.03
CA ASN A 238 6.40 -16.07 -12.00
C ASN A 238 5.12 -16.24 -11.18
N PHE A 239 5.00 -15.50 -10.06
CA PHE A 239 3.78 -15.46 -9.28
C PHE A 239 2.60 -14.90 -10.10
N LEU A 240 2.78 -13.80 -10.84
CA LEU A 240 1.74 -13.23 -11.70
C LEU A 240 1.27 -14.21 -12.79
N ILE A 241 2.21 -14.96 -13.40
CA ILE A 241 1.92 -15.99 -14.41
C ILE A 241 1.00 -17.09 -13.88
N VAL A 242 1.11 -17.46 -12.59
CA VAL A 242 0.20 -18.45 -11.99
C VAL A 242 -1.26 -18.00 -12.12
N PHE A 243 -1.56 -16.72 -11.89
CA PHE A 243 -2.92 -16.20 -11.91
C PHE A 243 -3.46 -15.90 -13.30
N SER A 244 -2.60 -15.73 -14.32
CA SER A 244 -3.08 -15.66 -15.71
C SER A 244 -3.61 -17.00 -16.22
N GLY A 245 -3.24 -18.11 -15.56
CA GLY A 245 -3.72 -19.46 -15.87
C GLY A 245 -5.05 -19.86 -15.22
N ILE A 246 -5.76 -18.95 -14.53
CA ILE A 246 -7.05 -19.27 -13.91
C ILE A 246 -8.11 -19.51 -14.97
N ASP A 247 -8.65 -20.73 -15.00
CA ASP A 247 -9.87 -21.05 -15.74
C ASP A 247 -10.92 -21.56 -14.74
N LEU A 248 -12.10 -20.93 -14.76
CA LEU A 248 -13.21 -21.29 -13.88
C LEU A 248 -13.89 -22.60 -14.28
N HIS A 249 -13.70 -23.06 -15.51
CA HIS A 249 -14.27 -24.30 -16.03
C HIS A 249 -13.30 -25.49 -15.92
N ASP A 250 -11.98 -25.25 -15.98
CA ASP A 250 -10.94 -26.27 -15.75
C ASP A 250 -9.77 -25.71 -14.91
N ARG A 251 -9.78 -26.00 -13.62
CA ARG A 251 -8.75 -25.53 -12.68
C ARG A 251 -7.45 -26.33 -12.73
N SER A 252 -7.37 -27.41 -13.51
CA SER A 252 -6.22 -28.32 -13.50
C SER A 252 -4.93 -27.61 -13.91
N ARG A 253 -5.01 -26.74 -14.91
CA ARG A 253 -3.87 -25.91 -15.38
C ARG A 253 -3.38 -24.96 -14.28
N TYR A 254 -4.30 -24.27 -13.64
CA TYR A 254 -4.01 -23.36 -12.52
C TYR A 254 -3.34 -24.10 -11.37
N ILE A 255 -3.93 -25.22 -10.91
CA ILE A 255 -3.41 -26.00 -9.78
C ILE A 255 -2.02 -26.55 -10.07
N ASN A 256 -1.76 -27.03 -11.29
CA ASN A 256 -0.44 -27.51 -11.68
C ASN A 256 0.61 -26.38 -11.69
N ALA A 257 0.27 -25.22 -12.26
CA ALA A 257 1.14 -24.05 -12.27
C ALA A 257 1.42 -23.53 -10.85
N ALA A 258 0.39 -23.47 -10.01
CA ALA A 258 0.48 -23.08 -8.61
C ALA A 258 1.38 -24.02 -7.79
N ASN A 259 1.16 -25.33 -7.91
CA ASN A 259 1.99 -26.32 -7.21
C ASN A 259 3.44 -26.26 -7.68
N HIS A 260 3.69 -26.11 -8.98
CA HIS A 260 5.03 -25.94 -9.51
C HIS A 260 5.70 -24.69 -8.92
N PHE A 261 5.03 -23.53 -8.96
CA PHE A 261 5.55 -22.28 -8.39
C PHE A 261 5.88 -22.42 -6.90
N LEU A 262 5.01 -23.06 -6.11
CA LEU A 262 5.21 -23.25 -4.68
C LEU A 262 6.38 -24.19 -4.36
N GLN A 263 6.72 -25.13 -5.25
CA GLN A 263 7.84 -26.05 -5.09
C GLN A 263 9.18 -25.43 -5.52
N THR A 264 9.17 -24.56 -6.53
CA THR A 264 10.41 -24.06 -7.16
C THR A 264 10.82 -22.66 -6.69
N SER A 265 9.87 -21.85 -6.22
CA SER A 265 10.15 -20.46 -5.85
C SER A 265 10.85 -20.36 -4.50
N LYS A 266 11.95 -19.61 -4.46
CA LYS A 266 12.63 -19.20 -3.23
C LYS A 266 12.15 -17.81 -2.83
N ASP A 267 12.20 -17.51 -1.53
CA ASP A 267 11.96 -16.17 -0.99
C ASP A 267 10.60 -15.54 -1.32
N MET A 268 9.54 -16.34 -1.26
CA MET A 268 8.16 -15.87 -1.45
C MET A 268 7.75 -14.83 -0.40
N PHE A 269 6.92 -13.88 -0.81
CA PHE A 269 6.28 -12.92 0.10
C PHE A 269 5.40 -13.63 1.15
N PRO A 270 5.29 -13.15 2.39
CA PRO A 270 4.48 -13.79 3.42
C PRO A 270 3.01 -13.92 2.98
N ASN A 271 2.41 -15.09 3.21
CA ASN A 271 1.05 -15.47 2.80
C ASN A 271 0.84 -15.82 1.31
N THR A 272 1.89 -15.85 0.47
CA THR A 272 1.77 -16.25 -0.95
C THR A 272 1.03 -17.56 -1.14
N GLU A 273 1.38 -18.61 -0.41
CA GLU A 273 0.72 -19.92 -0.49
C GLU A 273 -0.78 -19.83 -0.18
N ARG A 274 -1.14 -19.11 0.89
CA ARG A 274 -2.54 -18.93 1.28
C ARG A 274 -3.35 -18.22 0.20
N VAL A 275 -2.76 -17.24 -0.48
CA VAL A 275 -3.42 -16.48 -1.54
C VAL A 275 -3.59 -17.31 -2.81
N ILE A 276 -2.57 -18.09 -3.19
CA ILE A 276 -2.67 -19.06 -4.30
C ILE A 276 -3.80 -20.06 -4.04
N LYS A 277 -3.94 -20.56 -2.82
CA LYS A 277 -5.00 -21.52 -2.48
C LYS A 277 -6.41 -20.95 -2.46
N LEU A 278 -6.62 -19.64 -2.68
CA LEU A 278 -7.96 -19.04 -2.74
C LEU A 278 -8.79 -19.51 -3.94
N PHE A 279 -8.12 -19.94 -5.03
CA PHE A 279 -8.77 -20.34 -6.28
C PHE A 279 -8.54 -21.82 -6.61
N TYR A 280 -8.06 -22.61 -5.64
CA TYR A 280 -8.02 -24.07 -5.73
C TYR A 280 -9.46 -24.59 -5.82
#